data_AF-A0A0S9DDI3-F1
#
_entry.id   AF-A0A0S9DDI3-F1
#
_cell.length_a   1.000
_cell.length_b   1.000
_cell.length_c   1.000
_cell.angle_alpha   90.00
_cell.angle_beta   90.00
_cell.angle_gamma   90.00
#
_symmetry.space_group_name_H-M   'P 1'
#
loop_
_entity.id
_entity.type
_entity.pdbx_description
1 polymer ?
#
loop_
_entity_poly.entity_id
_entity_poly.type
_entity_poly.pdbx_seq_one_letter_code
_entity_poly.pdbx_strand_id
1 'polypeptide(L)'
;MPEQFLAPRYLSFAGVLDDAARQQLIETASMPFVYPHLASVPDAHLGKGCASGTVLPTERTIIPAAAGVDIDCGMIAVRTLDSAHDLPRNLRALRECSSASITPSARSST
;
A
#
# COMPACT_ATOMS: atom_id res chain seq x y z
N MET A 1 5.58 2.98 17.03
CA MET A 1 5.82 1.82 16.14
C MET A 1 7.21 1.31 16.47
N PRO A 2 7.38 0.07 17.00
CA PRO A 2 8.71 -0.44 17.26
C PRO A 2 9.43 -0.70 15.94
N GLU A 3 10.60 -0.10 15.77
CA GLU A 3 11.51 -0.40 14.67
C GLU A 3 12.36 -1.60 15.10
N GLN A 4 12.30 -2.70 14.34
CA GLN A 4 13.04 -3.91 14.66
C GLN A 4 13.55 -4.63 13.41
N PHE A 5 14.78 -5.16 13.48
CA PHE A 5 15.28 -6.06 12.45
C PHE A 5 14.75 -7.48 12.71
N LEU A 6 14.00 -8.01 11.74
CA LEU A 6 13.46 -9.38 11.82
C LEU A 6 14.32 -10.41 11.06
N ALA A 7 15.22 -9.95 10.20
CA ALA A 7 16.24 -10.72 9.49
C ALA A 7 17.34 -9.79 8.97
N PRO A 8 18.49 -10.32 8.50
CA PRO A 8 19.49 -9.50 7.81
C PRO A 8 18.85 -8.75 6.64
N ARG A 9 19.04 -7.43 6.60
CA ARG A 9 18.46 -6.53 5.59
C ARG A 9 16.91 -6.49 5.56
N TYR A 10 16.24 -6.85 6.66
CA TYR A 10 14.81 -6.65 6.82
C TYR A 10 14.48 -5.83 8.08
N LEU A 11 14.04 -4.58 7.85
CA LEU A 11 13.54 -3.67 8.86
C LEU A 11 12.00 -3.71 8.94
N SER A 12 11.44 -3.99 10.11
CA SER A 12 10.00 -4.04 10.31
C SER A 12 9.53 -2.89 11.19
N PHE A 13 8.52 -2.15 10.72
CA PHE A 13 7.74 -1.20 11.52
C PHE A 13 6.40 -1.78 11.99
N ALA A 14 6.08 -3.00 11.58
CA ALA A 14 4.88 -3.72 12.02
C ALA A 14 4.98 -4.18 13.48
N GLY A 15 3.93 -3.91 14.25
CA GLY A 15 3.79 -4.40 15.62
C GLY A 15 3.36 -5.87 15.69
N VAL A 16 2.49 -6.29 14.77
CA VAL A 16 2.05 -7.68 14.59
C VAL A 16 2.09 -7.97 13.09
N LEU A 17 2.67 -9.11 12.71
CA LEU A 17 2.77 -9.54 11.32
C LEU A 17 2.39 -11.01 11.24
N ASP A 18 1.51 -11.35 10.30
CA ASP A 18 1.14 -12.74 10.02
C ASP A 18 2.38 -13.56 9.59
N ASP A 19 2.43 -14.84 9.97
CA ASP A 19 3.59 -15.69 9.74
C ASP A 19 3.91 -15.86 8.25
N ALA A 20 2.90 -15.93 7.39
CA ALA A 20 3.12 -16.07 5.94
C ALA A 20 3.70 -14.78 5.35
N ALA A 21 3.20 -13.61 5.79
CA ALA A 21 3.74 -12.32 5.38
C ALA A 21 5.18 -12.14 5.86
N ARG A 22 5.46 -12.54 7.11
CA ARG A 22 6.81 -12.52 7.70
C ARG A 22 7.78 -13.38 6.88
N GLN A 23 7.40 -14.61 6.55
CA GLN A 23 8.25 -15.52 5.79
C GLN A 23 8.54 -14.97 4.39
N GLN A 24 7.52 -14.47 3.68
CA GLN A 24 7.69 -13.85 2.36
C GLN A 24 8.67 -12.67 2.41
N LEU A 25 8.60 -11.83 3.45
CA LEU A 25 9.48 -10.68 3.61
C LEU A 25 10.93 -11.06 3.93
N ILE A 26 11.13 -12.10 4.74
CA ILE A 26 12.47 -12.65 5.01
C ILE A 26 13.09 -13.20 3.73
N GLU A 27 12.34 -13.99 2.96
CA GLU A 27 12.80 -14.53 1.67
C GLU A 27 13.13 -13.42 0.68
N THR A 28 12.26 -12.40 0.58
CA THR A 28 12.48 -11.25 -0.30
C THR A 28 13.74 -10.49 0.11
N ALA A 29 13.93 -10.18 1.40
CA ALA A 29 15.11 -9.49 1.91
C ALA A 29 16.42 -10.29 1.74
N SER A 30 16.33 -11.62 1.61
CA SER A 30 17.48 -12.49 1.38
C SER A 30 18.01 -12.44 -0.06
N MET A 31 17.24 -11.90 -1.01
CA MET A 31 17.64 -11.86 -2.42
C MET A 31 18.93 -11.03 -2.62
N PRO A 32 19.82 -11.44 -3.56
CA PRO A 32 21.16 -10.87 -3.66
C PRO A 32 21.17 -9.41 -4.15
N PHE A 33 20.14 -9.00 -4.89
CA PHE A 33 20.00 -7.65 -5.44
C PHE A 33 19.19 -6.70 -4.52
N VAL A 34 18.76 -7.13 -3.33
CA VAL A 34 18.07 -6.25 -2.37
C VAL A 34 19.10 -5.52 -1.51
N TYR A 35 19.14 -4.20 -1.64
CA TYR A 35 20.13 -3.36 -0.98
C TYR A 35 19.60 -1.92 -0.75
N PRO A 36 19.88 -1.26 0.39
CA PRO A 36 20.61 -1.79 1.55
C PRO A 36 19.75 -2.73 2.41
N HIS A 37 18.45 -2.45 2.53
CA HIS A 37 17.50 -3.27 3.27
C HIS A 37 16.08 -3.08 2.73
N LEU A 38 15.26 -4.11 2.89
CA LEU A 38 13.81 -4.06 2.75
C LEU A 38 13.19 -3.46 4.02
N ALA A 39 12.12 -2.68 3.87
CA ALA A 39 11.35 -2.18 5.02
C ALA A 39 9.84 -2.46 4.89
N SER A 40 9.18 -2.91 5.94
CA SER A 40 7.71 -3.12 5.97
C SER A 40 6.99 -2.11 6.85
N VAL A 41 5.84 -1.60 6.37
CA VAL A 41 4.97 -0.68 7.12
C VAL A 41 4.00 -1.45 8.04
N PRO A 42 3.31 -0.77 8.98
CA PRO A 42 2.49 -1.45 9.99
C PRO A 42 1.30 -2.27 9.48
N ASP A 43 0.82 -1.99 8.27
CA ASP A 43 -0.28 -2.69 7.59
C ASP A 43 0.21 -3.76 6.60
N ALA A 44 1.50 -4.12 6.67
CA ALA A 44 2.08 -5.11 5.79
C ALA A 44 1.38 -6.48 5.92
N HIS A 45 1.09 -7.10 4.79
CA HIS A 45 0.39 -8.38 4.73
C HIS A 45 0.77 -9.18 3.48
N LEU A 46 0.44 -10.47 3.48
CA LEU A 46 0.79 -11.39 2.42
C LEU A 46 0.34 -10.85 1.06
N GLY A 47 1.27 -10.83 0.10
CA GLY A 47 1.04 -10.33 -1.25
C GLY A 47 1.47 -11.33 -2.32
N LYS A 48 1.33 -10.93 -3.59
CA LYS A 48 1.84 -11.71 -4.73
C LYS A 48 3.22 -11.16 -5.09
N GLY A 49 4.25 -12.00 -5.09
CA GLY A 49 5.63 -11.57 -5.30
C GLY A 49 6.28 -11.05 -4.02
N CYS A 50 5.92 -9.85 -3.59
CA CYS A 50 6.31 -9.28 -2.29
C CYS A 50 5.06 -9.02 -1.44
N ALA A 51 5.23 -8.91 -0.11
CA ALA A 51 4.15 -8.51 0.78
C ALA A 51 3.71 -7.07 0.47
N SER A 52 2.41 -6.81 0.50
CA SER A 52 1.88 -5.46 0.38
C SER A 52 2.31 -4.64 1.61
N GLY A 53 2.46 -3.33 1.45
CA GLY A 53 2.99 -2.48 2.53
C GLY A 53 4.50 -2.63 2.72
N THR A 54 5.27 -2.66 1.62
CA THR A 54 6.72 -2.85 1.67
C THR A 54 7.46 -1.86 0.79
N VAL A 55 8.60 -1.37 1.26
CA VAL A 55 9.62 -0.69 0.46
C VAL A 55 10.70 -1.71 0.10
N LEU A 56 10.81 -2.03 -1.20
CA LEU A 56 11.76 -3.00 -1.75
C LEU A 56 12.77 -2.32 -2.67
N PRO A 57 13.93 -1.89 -2.16
CA PRO A 57 14.99 -1.35 -3.00
C PRO A 57 15.76 -2.49 -3.67
N THR A 58 16.04 -2.32 -4.96
CA THR A 58 16.77 -3.31 -5.76
C THR A 58 17.89 -2.65 -6.55
N GLU A 59 19.01 -3.35 -6.70
CA GLU A 59 20.11 -2.92 -7.56
C GLU A 59 20.07 -3.67 -8.89
N ARG A 60 20.01 -2.90 -9.99
CA ARG A 60 20.11 -3.40 -11.38
C ARG A 60 19.13 -4.54 -11.72
N THR A 61 18.03 -4.65 -10.99
CA THR A 61 17.05 -5.73 -11.10
C THR A 61 15.65 -5.14 -11.03
N ILE A 62 14.72 -5.65 -11.84
CA ILE A 62 13.30 -5.29 -11.77
C ILE A 62 12.52 -6.55 -11.42
N ILE A 63 11.57 -6.44 -10.48
CA ILE A 63 10.68 -7.53 -10.07
C ILE A 63 9.23 -7.09 -10.36
N PRO A 64 8.66 -7.41 -11.53
CA PRO A 64 7.32 -6.93 -11.91
C PRO A 64 6.23 -7.31 -10.90
N ALA A 65 6.31 -8.53 -10.33
CA ALA A 65 5.34 -8.99 -9.34
C ALA A 65 5.35 -8.15 -8.05
N ALA A 66 6.47 -7.49 -7.70
CA ALA A 66 6.56 -6.66 -6.49
C ALA A 66 5.88 -5.28 -6.64
N ALA A 67 5.56 -4.85 -7.87
CA ALA A 67 4.85 -3.59 -8.11
C ALA A 67 3.35 -3.67 -7.79
N GLY A 68 2.80 -4.88 -7.61
CA GLY A 68 1.37 -5.11 -7.50
C GLY A 68 0.69 -5.29 -8.87
N VAL A 69 -0.57 -5.75 -8.83
CA VAL A 69 -1.37 -5.99 -10.05
C VAL A 69 -1.99 -4.70 -10.57
N ASP A 70 -2.33 -3.78 -9.66
CA ASP A 70 -2.87 -2.45 -9.97
C ASP A 70 -1.74 -1.42 -9.87
N ILE A 71 -0.98 -1.30 -10.96
CA ILE A 71 0.20 -0.42 -11.02
C ILE A 71 -0.27 1.03 -10.90
N ASP A 72 0.44 1.81 -10.07
CA ASP A 72 0.11 3.20 -9.76
C ASP A 72 -1.20 3.37 -8.97
N CYS A 73 -1.70 2.29 -8.33
CA CYS A 73 -2.80 2.41 -7.38
C CYS A 73 -2.39 3.37 -6.24
N GLY A 74 -3.23 4.36 -5.97
CA GLY A 74 -2.90 5.42 -5.05
C GLY A 74 -4.08 6.33 -4.75
N MET A 75 -3.82 7.34 -3.92
CA MET A 75 -4.82 8.32 -3.49
C MET A 75 -4.42 9.71 -3.96
N ILE A 76 -5.41 10.47 -4.45
CA ILE A 76 -5.28 11.90 -4.73
C ILE A 76 -6.14 12.65 -3.72
N ALA A 77 -5.57 13.67 -3.09
CA ALA A 77 -6.29 14.58 -2.21
C ALA A 77 -6.28 15.99 -2.82
N VAL A 78 -7.47 16.60 -2.92
CA VAL A 78 -7.64 17.98 -3.41
C VAL A 78 -8.07 18.86 -2.24
N ARG A 79 -7.34 19.96 -2.02
CA ARG A 79 -7.68 20.95 -0.99
C ARG A 79 -8.84 21.81 -1.47
N THR A 80 -9.92 21.83 -0.69
CA THR A 80 -11.06 22.74 -0.86
C THR A 80 -10.89 24.02 -0.05
N LEU A 81 -11.76 25.00 -0.29
CA LEU A 81 -11.80 26.23 0.53
C LEU A 81 -12.58 26.02 1.84
N ASP A 82 -13.47 25.03 1.87
CA ASP A 82 -14.32 24.72 3.02
C ASP A 82 -13.57 24.02 4.14
N SER A 83 -13.93 24.34 5.39
CA SER A 83 -13.55 23.62 6.60
C SER A 83 -14.64 22.62 7.01
N ALA A 84 -14.34 21.77 8.01
CA ALA A 84 -15.33 20.83 8.53
C ALA A 84 -16.60 21.51 9.08
N HIS A 85 -16.52 22.78 9.52
CA HIS A 85 -17.66 23.53 10.05
C HIS A 85 -18.56 24.09 8.95
N ASP A 86 -18.04 24.26 7.74
CA ASP A 86 -18.78 24.76 6.57
C ASP A 86 -19.62 23.65 5.92
N LEU A 87 -19.34 22.39 6.26
CA LEU A 87 -20.04 21.24 5.72
C LEU A 87 -21.38 20.98 6.46
N PRO A 88 -22.46 20.63 5.73
CA PRO A 88 -23.70 20.22 6.36
C PRO A 88 -23.50 18.91 7.14
N ARG A 89 -24.23 18.72 8.25
CA ARG A 89 -24.18 17.44 9.00
C ARG A 89 -24.51 16.22 8.14
N ASN A 90 -25.37 16.40 7.13
CA ASN A 90 -25.74 15.36 6.19
C ASN A 90 -25.00 15.54 4.86
N LEU A 91 -24.03 14.66 4.61
CA LEU A 91 -23.18 14.67 3.40
C LEU A 91 -23.78 13.88 2.23
N ARG A 92 -25.03 13.41 2.32
CA ARG A 92 -25.67 12.58 1.29
C ARG A 92 -25.66 13.26 -0.08
N ALA A 93 -26.06 14.52 -0.15
CA ALA A 93 -26.11 15.28 -1.41
C ALA A 93 -24.71 15.39 -2.05
N LEU A 94 -23.67 15.66 -1.25
CA LEU A 94 -22.28 15.73 -1.74
C LEU A 94 -21.82 14.38 -2.30
N ARG A 95 -22.10 13.27 -1.58
CA ARG A 95 -21.75 11.92 -2.04
C ARG A 95 -22.46 11.55 -3.34
N GLU A 96 -23.75 11.87 -3.46
CA GLU A 96 -24.55 11.59 -4.66
C GLU A 96 -24.04 12.37 -5.87
N CYS A 97 -23.75 13.67 -5.72
CA CYS A 97 -23.15 14.48 -6.78
C CYS A 97 -21.79 13.95 -7.24
N SER A 98 -20.91 13.57 -6.30
CA SER A 98 -19.60 12.96 -6.64
C SER A 98 -19.75 11.63 -7.37
N SER A 99 -20.65 10.76 -6.90
CA SER A 99 -20.88 9.44 -7.51
C SER A 99 -21.55 9.52 -8.88
N ALA A 100 -22.32 10.59 -9.15
CA ALA A 100 -22.90 10.87 -10.46
C ALA A 100 -21.85 11.45 -11.44
N SER A 101 -20.87 12.20 -10.94
CA SER A 101 -19.83 12.84 -11.74
C SER A 101 -18.65 11.93 -12.06
N ILE A 102 -18.39 10.92 -11.21
CA ILE A 102 -17.32 9.94 -11.38
C ILE A 102 -17.91 8.66 -11.93
N THR A 103 -17.55 8.28 -13.15
CA THR A 103 -18.00 6.99 -13.72
C THR A 103 -17.10 5.87 -13.20
N PRO A 104 -17.62 4.93 -12.38
CA PRO A 104 -16.85 3.75 -11.98
C PRO A 104 -16.71 2.81 -13.17
N SER A 105 -15.54 2.16 -13.31
CA SER A 105 -15.31 1.20 -14.40
C SER A 105 -16.21 -0.05 -14.32
N ALA A 106 -16.82 -0.32 -13.16
CA ALA A 106 -17.62 -1.52 -12.89
C ALA A 106 -19.13 -1.39 -13.18
N ARG A 107 -19.56 -0.49 -14.05
CA ARG A 107 -20.90 -0.58 -14.68
C ARG A 107 -20.77 -1.20 -16.07
N SER A 108 -20.56 -2.51 -16.12
CA SER A 108 -20.92 -3.28 -17.32
C SER A 108 -22.43 -3.34 -17.39
N SER A 109 -23.02 -2.54 -18.26
CA SER A 109 -24.41 -2.69 -18.68
C SER A 109 -24.55 -4.00 -19.46
N THR A 110 -24.99 -5.04 -18.77
CA THR A 110 -25.78 -6.14 -19.35
C THR A 110 -27.24 -5.90 -19.01
#